data_AF-K9RR79-F1
#
_entry.id   AF-K9RR79-F1
#
_cell.length_a   1.000
_cell.length_b   1.000
_cell.length_c   1.000
_cell.angle_alpha   90.00
_cell.angle_beta   90.00
_cell.angle_gamma   90.00
#
_symmetry.space_group_name_H-M   'P 1'
#
loop_
_entity.id
_entity.type
_entity.pdbx_description
1 polymer ?
#
loop_
_entity_poly.entity_id
_entity_poly.type
_entity_poly.pdbx_seq_one_letter_code
_entity_poly.pdbx_strand_id
1 'polypeptide(L)'
;MWEVEASELLAFTPLCPLAILAKTANAETLLTEVAQRLEELENREERLSLTTYTYLLGGLKFRKEVLQQLLREEIMRESVTYRDLVETSEQRGLQQGIQRGRQEGEALLTLRLLQHKFGPLSDDLSQQIRDLPVSELENLAEALLDFQTPMDLTTWLTQAPN
;
A
#
# COMPACT_ATOMS: atom_id res chain seq x y z
N MET A 1 -14.37 5.64 -24.29
CA MET A 1 -13.39 4.55 -24.55
C MET A 1 -14.02 3.17 -24.46
N TRP A 2 -14.93 2.92 -23.51
CA TRP A 2 -15.70 1.66 -23.40
C TRP A 2 -16.64 1.35 -24.59
N GLU A 3 -16.86 2.33 -25.46
CA GLU A 3 -17.70 2.20 -26.67
C GLU A 3 -16.89 1.98 -27.95
N VAL A 4 -15.56 2.15 -27.89
CA VAL A 4 -14.66 1.94 -29.04
C VAL A 4 -14.32 0.45 -29.11
N GLU A 5 -14.32 -0.11 -30.32
CA GLU A 5 -13.93 -1.50 -30.53
C GLU A 5 -12.41 -1.66 -30.38
N ALA A 6 -11.97 -2.68 -29.64
CA ALA A 6 -10.55 -2.91 -29.38
C ALA A 6 -9.71 -3.00 -30.66
N SER A 7 -10.26 -3.57 -31.73
CA SER A 7 -9.61 -3.69 -33.04
C SER A 7 -9.20 -2.34 -33.65
N GLU A 8 -9.94 -1.26 -33.38
CA GLU A 8 -9.62 0.07 -33.90
C GLU A 8 -8.37 0.63 -33.23
N LEU A 9 -8.19 0.38 -31.93
CA LEU A 9 -7.02 0.81 -31.17
C LEU A 9 -5.81 -0.07 -31.47
N LEU A 10 -6.01 -1.38 -31.64
CA LEU A 10 -4.94 -2.30 -32.03
C LEU A 10 -4.34 -1.99 -33.40
N ALA A 11 -5.00 -1.21 -34.26
CA ALA A 11 -4.38 -0.74 -35.50
C ALA A 11 -3.08 0.06 -35.26
N PHE A 12 -2.91 0.64 -34.05
CA PHE A 12 -1.77 1.45 -33.70
C PHE A 12 -1.09 0.90 -32.44
N THR A 13 0.15 0.42 -32.56
CA THR A 13 0.89 -0.19 -31.45
C THR A 13 1.01 0.70 -30.20
N PRO A 14 1.21 2.03 -30.31
CA PRO A 14 1.21 2.90 -29.12
C PRO A 14 -0.11 2.94 -28.35
N LEU A 15 -1.22 2.51 -28.95
CA LEU A 15 -2.55 2.47 -28.33
C LEU A 15 -2.89 1.11 -27.70
N CYS A 16 -2.01 0.10 -27.81
CA CYS A 16 -2.19 -1.21 -27.18
C CYS A 16 -2.56 -1.13 -25.67
N PRO A 17 -1.92 -0.27 -24.85
CA PRO A 17 -2.29 -0.13 -23.44
C PRO A 17 -3.74 0.33 -23.22
N LEU A 18 -4.30 1.11 -24.15
CA LEU A 18 -5.71 1.55 -24.10
C LEU A 18 -6.65 0.49 -24.67
N ALA A 19 -6.19 -0.27 -25.67
CA ALA A 19 -6.99 -1.29 -26.34
C ALA A 19 -7.55 -2.34 -25.37
N ILE A 20 -6.78 -2.75 -24.35
CA ILE A 20 -7.22 -3.75 -23.37
C ILE A 20 -8.44 -3.29 -22.54
N LEU A 21 -8.69 -1.98 -22.43
CA LEU A 21 -9.84 -1.40 -21.75
C LEU A 21 -11.07 -1.25 -22.65
N ALA A 22 -10.90 -1.33 -23.96
CA ALA A 22 -11.95 -1.14 -24.95
C ALA A 22 -12.97 -2.29 -24.97
N LYS A 23 -14.02 -2.12 -25.79
CA LYS A 23 -15.04 -3.14 -25.99
C LYS A 23 -14.45 -4.32 -26.76
N THR A 24 -14.73 -5.52 -26.27
CA THR A 24 -14.24 -6.78 -26.85
C THR A 24 -15.14 -7.94 -26.44
N ALA A 25 -15.20 -8.98 -27.27
CA ALA A 25 -15.91 -10.22 -26.97
C ALA A 25 -15.20 -11.04 -25.88
N ASN A 26 -13.87 -11.00 -25.82
CA ASN A 26 -13.08 -11.67 -24.78
C ASN A 26 -11.88 -10.81 -24.37
N ALA A 27 -11.91 -10.34 -23.12
CA ALA A 27 -10.88 -9.46 -22.59
C ALA A 27 -9.56 -10.18 -22.29
N GLU A 28 -9.59 -11.44 -21.85
CA GLU A 28 -8.38 -12.20 -21.54
C GLU A 28 -7.63 -12.56 -22.84
N THR A 29 -8.34 -12.99 -23.88
CA THR A 29 -7.73 -13.24 -25.20
C THR A 29 -7.09 -11.98 -25.77
N LEU A 30 -7.77 -10.83 -25.66
CA LEU A 30 -7.23 -9.54 -26.09
C LEU A 30 -5.96 -9.17 -25.30
N LEU A 31 -5.93 -9.40 -23.99
CA LEU A 31 -4.75 -9.14 -23.17
C LEU A 31 -3.57 -10.05 -23.58
N THR A 32 -3.83 -11.33 -23.88
CA THR A 32 -2.80 -12.23 -24.41
C THR A 32 -2.25 -11.76 -25.76
N GLU A 33 -3.11 -11.33 -26.68
CA GLU A 33 -2.70 -10.77 -27.98
C GLU A 33 -1.83 -9.51 -27.80
N VAL A 34 -2.26 -8.59 -26.94
CA VAL A 34 -1.49 -7.38 -26.63
C VAL A 34 -0.14 -7.75 -26.01
N ALA A 35 -0.11 -8.67 -25.04
CA ALA A 35 1.14 -9.10 -24.41
C ALA A 35 2.13 -9.66 -25.44
N GLN A 36 1.68 -10.55 -26.34
CA GLN A 36 2.52 -11.12 -27.39
C GLN A 36 3.04 -10.04 -28.34
N ARG A 37 2.18 -9.13 -28.78
CA ARG A 37 2.57 -8.03 -29.67
C ARG A 37 3.60 -7.10 -29.05
N LEU A 38 3.52 -6.87 -27.74
CA LEU A 38 4.52 -6.07 -27.02
C LEU A 38 5.86 -6.81 -26.93
N GLU A 39 5.87 -8.13 -26.72
CA GLU A 39 7.12 -8.91 -26.70
C GLU A 39 7.89 -8.83 -28.05
N GLU A 40 7.16 -8.78 -29.16
CA GLU A 40 7.67 -8.71 -30.53
C GLU A 40 8.25 -7.34 -30.93
N LEU A 41 8.09 -6.31 -30.10
CA LEU A 41 8.63 -4.97 -30.37
C LEU A 41 10.16 -4.95 -30.41
N GLU A 42 10.72 -4.46 -31.52
CA GLU A 42 12.17 -4.32 -31.71
C GLU A 42 12.77 -3.20 -30.82
N ASN A 43 12.05 -2.08 -30.70
CA ASN A 43 12.50 -0.96 -29.88
C ASN A 43 12.33 -1.30 -28.39
N ARG A 44 13.46 -1.50 -27.70
CA ARG A 44 13.49 -1.80 -26.27
C ARG A 44 12.76 -0.75 -25.44
N GLU A 45 13.01 0.54 -25.66
CA GLU A 45 12.42 1.61 -24.84
C GLU A 45 10.89 1.68 -24.99
N GLU A 46 10.41 1.53 -26.23
CA GLU A 46 8.98 1.48 -26.51
C GLU A 46 8.33 0.25 -25.89
N ARG A 47 8.98 -0.93 -26.01
CA ARG A 47 8.51 -2.17 -25.38
C ARG A 47 8.40 -2.03 -23.87
N LEU A 48 9.43 -1.50 -23.21
CA LEU A 48 9.44 -1.26 -21.76
C LEU A 48 8.27 -0.36 -21.34
N SER A 49 8.10 0.76 -22.04
CA SER A 49 7.08 1.77 -21.73
C SER A 49 5.68 1.24 -21.92
N LEU A 50 5.39 0.64 -23.09
CA LEU A 50 4.07 0.11 -23.41
C LEU A 50 3.71 -1.09 -22.54
N THR A 51 4.65 -1.96 -22.19
CA THR A 51 4.42 -3.05 -21.22
C THR A 51 4.03 -2.49 -19.86
N THR A 52 4.75 -1.46 -19.38
CA THR A 52 4.44 -0.78 -18.11
C THR A 52 3.04 -0.17 -18.14
N TYR A 53 2.69 0.59 -19.18
CA TYR A 53 1.38 1.21 -19.29
C TYR A 53 0.25 0.19 -19.41
N THR A 54 0.49 -0.91 -20.13
CA THR A 54 -0.48 -2.01 -20.25
C THR A 54 -0.73 -2.67 -18.91
N TYR A 55 0.32 -2.88 -18.09
CA TYR A 55 0.17 -3.42 -16.74
C TYR A 55 -0.62 -2.47 -15.83
N LEU A 56 -0.27 -1.18 -15.83
CA LEU A 56 -0.93 -0.16 -15.01
C LEU A 56 -2.42 -0.02 -15.37
N LEU A 57 -2.73 0.11 -16.66
CA LEU A 57 -4.11 0.25 -17.13
C LEU A 57 -4.88 -1.07 -16.99
N GLY A 58 -4.23 -2.21 -17.23
CA GLY A 58 -4.81 -3.52 -17.08
C GLY A 58 -5.28 -3.80 -15.66
N GLY A 59 -4.61 -3.26 -14.65
CA GLY A 59 -5.03 -3.35 -13.25
C GLY A 59 -6.43 -2.79 -12.97
N LEU A 60 -7.00 -1.98 -13.87
CA LEU A 60 -8.36 -1.46 -13.76
C LEU A 60 -9.45 -2.47 -14.17
N LYS A 61 -9.10 -3.50 -14.95
CA LYS A 61 -10.05 -4.44 -15.56
C LYS A 61 -9.74 -5.90 -15.26
N PHE A 62 -8.46 -6.24 -15.06
CA PHE A 62 -7.99 -7.61 -14.89
C PHE A 62 -7.48 -7.85 -13.48
N ARG A 63 -7.53 -9.11 -13.04
CA ARG A 63 -6.91 -9.55 -11.80
C ARG A 63 -5.39 -9.49 -11.91
N LYS A 64 -4.73 -9.18 -10.80
CA LYS A 64 -3.27 -9.05 -10.72
C LYS A 64 -2.55 -10.32 -11.21
N GLU A 65 -3.07 -11.50 -10.88
CA GLU A 65 -2.44 -12.78 -11.23
C GLU A 65 -2.38 -12.99 -12.74
N VAL A 66 -3.42 -12.57 -13.47
CA VAL A 66 -3.47 -12.66 -14.93
C VAL A 66 -2.46 -11.72 -15.57
N LEU A 67 -2.36 -10.49 -15.05
CA LEU A 67 -1.38 -9.51 -15.54
C LEU A 67 0.05 -9.97 -15.28
N GLN A 68 0.34 -10.53 -14.11
CA GLN A 68 1.69 -11.02 -13.78
C GLN A 68 2.09 -12.25 -14.60
N GLN A 69 1.13 -13.09 -15.00
CA GLN A 69 1.40 -14.23 -15.88
C GLN A 69 1.73 -13.79 -17.31
N LEU A 70 1.09 -12.73 -17.81
CA LEU A 70 1.20 -12.31 -19.21
C LEU A 70 2.20 -11.17 -19.44
N LEU A 71 2.42 -10.30 -18.44
CA LEU A 71 3.30 -9.15 -18.53
C LEU A 71 4.42 -9.30 -17.51
N ARG A 72 5.63 -9.62 -17.99
CA ARG A 72 6.79 -9.93 -17.14
C ARG A 72 7.29 -8.70 -16.41
N GLU A 73 7.39 -8.80 -15.07
CA GLU A 73 7.85 -7.71 -14.22
C GLU A 73 9.30 -7.30 -14.51
N GLU A 74 10.16 -8.26 -14.87
CA GLU A 74 11.56 -8.02 -15.19
C GLU A 74 11.73 -7.05 -16.37
N ILE A 75 10.81 -7.10 -17.33
CA ILE A 75 10.79 -6.17 -18.45
C ILE A 75 10.47 -4.77 -17.91
N MET A 76 9.44 -4.61 -17.09
CA MET A 76 9.02 -3.29 -16.61
C MET A 76 10.00 -2.62 -15.64
N ARG A 77 10.86 -3.38 -14.95
CA ARG A 77 11.79 -2.85 -13.93
C ARG A 77 12.73 -1.75 -14.41
N GLU A 78 13.03 -1.70 -15.72
CA GLU A 78 13.87 -0.65 -16.30
C GLU A 78 13.09 0.64 -16.65
N SER A 79 11.77 0.57 -16.71
CA SER A 79 10.91 1.71 -16.99
C SER A 79 11.06 2.79 -15.91
N VAL A 80 11.19 4.05 -16.33
CA VAL A 80 11.25 5.20 -15.41
C VAL A 80 9.98 5.26 -14.56
N THR A 81 8.80 5.10 -15.18
CA THR A 81 7.52 5.11 -14.47
C THR A 81 7.42 4.00 -13.42
N TYR A 82 7.93 2.80 -13.72
CA TYR A 82 7.90 1.69 -12.77
C TYR A 82 8.84 1.96 -11.58
N ARG A 83 10.06 2.44 -11.84
CA ARG A 83 11.03 2.77 -10.79
C ARG A 83 10.51 3.85 -9.86
N ASP A 84 9.96 4.93 -10.41
CA ASP A 84 9.39 6.03 -9.62
C ASP A 84 8.24 5.53 -8.73
N LEU A 85 7.38 4.64 -9.26
CA LEU A 85 6.28 4.04 -8.50
C LEU A 85 6.79 3.17 -7.35
N VAL A 86 7.77 2.30 -7.63
CA VAL A 86 8.37 1.42 -6.60
C VAL A 86 9.04 2.27 -5.52
N GLU A 87 9.88 3.23 -5.89
CA GLU A 87 10.57 4.11 -4.94
C GLU A 87 9.57 4.86 -4.06
N THR A 88 8.54 5.47 -4.65
CA THR A 88 7.48 6.17 -3.90
C THR A 88 6.75 5.21 -2.94
N SER A 89 6.49 3.98 -3.38
CA SER A 89 5.80 2.97 -2.57
C SER A 89 6.67 2.47 -1.41
N GLU A 90 7.97 2.29 -1.63
CA GLU A 90 8.94 1.90 -0.60
C GLU A 90 9.12 3.01 0.42
N GLN A 91 9.26 4.26 -0.01
CA GLN A 91 9.34 5.41 0.89
C GLN A 91 8.08 5.54 1.77
N ARG A 92 6.88 5.39 1.17
CA ARG A 92 5.63 5.40 1.93
C ARG A 92 5.56 4.23 2.91
N GLY A 93 5.94 3.03 2.48
CA GLY A 93 5.95 1.83 3.32
C GLY A 93 6.91 1.98 4.50
N LEU A 94 8.11 2.52 4.27
CA LEU A 94 9.09 2.81 5.31
C LEU A 94 8.56 3.83 6.32
N GLN A 95 7.98 4.94 5.85
CA GLN A 95 7.40 5.95 6.74
C GLN A 95 6.28 5.37 7.59
N GLN A 96 5.36 4.61 7.00
CA GLN A 96 4.29 3.93 7.73
C GLN A 96 4.84 2.91 8.74
N GLY A 97 5.87 2.14 8.35
CA GLY A 97 6.53 1.19 9.22
C GLY A 97 7.21 1.84 10.42
N ILE A 98 7.90 2.97 10.22
CA ILE A 98 8.53 3.75 11.29
C ILE A 98 7.47 4.32 12.24
N GLN A 99 6.38 4.89 11.71
CA GLN A 99 5.30 5.45 12.54
C GLN A 99 4.62 4.38 13.38
N ARG A 100 4.25 3.24 12.77
CA ARG A 100 3.64 2.10 13.49
C ARG A 100 4.61 1.52 14.52
N GLY A 101 5.86 1.29 14.13
CA GLY A 101 6.88 0.76 15.04
C GLY A 101 7.15 1.66 16.23
N ARG A 102 7.12 3.00 16.03
CA ARG A 102 7.21 3.96 17.14
C ARG A 102 6.01 3.87 18.07
N GLN A 103 4.78 3.92 17.54
CA GLN A 103 3.56 3.82 18.35
C GLN A 103 3.49 2.50 19.13
N GLU A 104 3.73 1.37 18.47
CA GLU A 104 3.74 0.05 19.11
C GLU A 104 4.82 -0.05 20.19
N GLY A 105 6.02 0.50 19.93
CA GLY A 105 7.12 0.52 20.87
C GLY A 105 6.83 1.36 22.12
N GLU A 106 6.31 2.57 21.93
CA GLU A 106 5.92 3.46 23.02
C GLU A 106 4.77 2.88 23.84
N ALA A 107 3.71 2.38 23.19
CA ALA A 107 2.60 1.72 23.88
C ALA A 107 3.07 0.52 24.70
N LEU A 108 3.93 -0.34 24.12
CA LEU A 108 4.47 -1.49 24.82
C LEU A 108 5.30 -1.07 26.05
N LEU A 109 6.14 -0.04 25.91
CA LEU A 109 6.95 0.45 27.02
C LEU A 109 6.06 1.03 28.13
N THR A 110 5.13 1.91 27.78
CA THR A 110 4.18 2.52 28.72
C THR A 110 3.36 1.47 29.46
N LEU A 111 2.85 0.46 28.76
CA LEU A 111 2.16 -0.67 29.37
C LEU A 111 3.04 -1.45 30.35
N ARG A 112 4.31 -1.72 29.99
CA ARG A 112 5.25 -2.42 30.90
C ARG A 112 5.53 -1.61 32.16
N LEU A 113 5.67 -0.29 32.03
CA LEU A 113 5.90 0.60 33.17
C LEU A 113 4.66 0.67 34.08
N LEU A 114 3.47 0.79 33.50
CA LEU A 114 2.21 0.73 34.24
C LEU A 114 2.04 -0.61 34.96
N GLN A 115 2.30 -1.72 34.27
CA GLN A 115 2.23 -3.05 34.86
C GLN A 115 3.22 -3.24 36.00
N HIS A 116 4.43 -2.68 35.87
CA HIS A 116 5.42 -2.73 36.93
C HIS A 116 5.01 -1.89 38.16
N LYS A 117 4.38 -0.74 37.95
CA LYS A 117 3.99 0.19 39.03
C LYS A 117 2.71 -0.24 39.75
N PHE A 118 1.70 -0.71 39.01
CA PHE A 118 0.35 -0.98 39.53
C PHE A 118 -0.07 -2.44 39.48
N GLY A 119 0.76 -3.32 38.92
CA GLY A 119 0.42 -4.72 38.69
C GLY A 119 -0.38 -4.94 37.40
N PRO A 120 -1.00 -6.11 37.23
CA PRO A 120 -1.67 -6.47 35.98
C PRO A 120 -2.78 -5.46 35.63
N LEU A 121 -2.79 -5.00 34.39
CA LEU A 121 -3.88 -4.19 33.83
C LEU A 121 -4.94 -5.08 33.20
N SER A 122 -6.19 -4.59 33.12
CA SER A 122 -7.22 -5.26 32.32
C SER A 122 -6.88 -5.17 30.82
N ASP A 123 -7.44 -6.11 30.05
CA ASP A 123 -7.27 -6.12 28.59
C ASP A 123 -7.85 -4.86 27.94
N ASP A 124 -8.96 -4.35 28.47
CA ASP A 124 -9.63 -3.14 27.98
C ASP A 124 -8.73 -1.90 28.10
N LEU A 125 -8.14 -1.66 29.28
CA LEU A 125 -7.18 -0.58 29.48
C LEU A 125 -5.93 -0.76 28.63
N SER A 126 -5.48 -2.02 28.50
CA SER A 126 -4.30 -2.32 27.69
C SER A 126 -4.54 -2.01 26.21
N GLN A 127 -5.74 -2.26 25.70
CA GLN A 127 -6.13 -1.94 24.34
C GLN A 127 -6.28 -0.43 24.14
N GLN A 128 -6.95 0.25 25.07
CA GLN A 128 -7.10 1.71 25.02
C GLN A 128 -5.75 2.42 24.93
N ILE A 129 -4.75 1.97 25.71
CA ILE A 129 -3.40 2.54 25.65
C ILE A 129 -2.71 2.24 24.32
N ARG A 130 -2.88 1.04 23.74
CA ARG A 130 -2.29 0.71 22.42
C ARG A 130 -2.84 1.58 21.29
N ASP A 131 -4.10 2.00 21.42
CA ASP A 131 -4.77 2.79 20.41
C ASP A 131 -4.51 4.30 20.56
N LEU A 132 -3.87 4.73 21.65
CA LEU A 132 -3.46 6.12 21.82
C LEU A 132 -2.45 6.54 20.74
N PRO A 133 -2.55 7.78 20.23
CA PRO A 133 -1.53 8.33 19.36
C PRO A 133 -0.21 8.49 20.12
N VAL A 134 0.91 8.45 19.39
CA VAL A 134 2.28 8.61 19.91
C VAL A 134 2.41 9.77 20.91
N SER A 135 1.86 10.94 20.59
CA SER A 135 1.93 12.11 21.49
C SER A 135 1.25 11.87 22.85
N GLU A 136 0.13 11.15 22.86
CA GLU A 136 -0.56 10.82 24.11
C GLU A 136 0.13 9.68 24.85
N LEU A 137 0.79 8.76 24.15
CA LEU A 137 1.65 7.76 24.77
C LEU A 137 2.84 8.39 25.48
N GLU A 138 3.47 9.41 24.87
CA GLU A 138 4.54 10.20 25.48
C GLU A 138 4.03 10.96 26.71
N ASN A 139 2.91 11.68 26.58
CA ASN A 139 2.28 12.38 27.71
C ASN A 139 1.93 11.44 28.87
N LEU A 140 1.39 10.25 28.55
CA LEU A 140 1.06 9.23 29.55
C LEU A 140 2.34 8.71 30.23
N ALA A 141 3.41 8.47 29.47
CA ALA A 141 4.67 7.99 30.03
C ALA A 141 5.32 9.01 31.00
N GLU A 142 5.15 10.31 30.75
CA GLU A 142 5.56 11.36 31.67
C GLU A 142 4.65 11.44 32.89
N ALA A 143 3.33 11.54 32.69
CA ALA A 143 2.34 11.64 33.77
C ALA A 143 2.37 10.41 34.70
N LEU A 144 2.69 9.23 34.15
CA LEU A 144 2.90 7.99 34.89
C LEU A 144 3.82 8.20 36.10
N LEU A 145 4.88 8.98 35.96
CA LEU A 145 5.88 9.18 37.01
C LEU A 145 5.25 9.78 38.26
N ASP A 146 4.28 10.65 38.10
CA ASP A 146 3.58 11.35 39.18
C ASP A 146 2.40 10.57 39.76
N PHE A 147 1.88 9.57 39.04
CA PHE A 147 0.74 8.77 39.51
C PHE A 147 1.03 8.10 40.86
N GLN A 148 0.06 8.11 41.77
CA GLN A 148 0.16 7.47 43.08
C GLN A 148 -0.72 6.21 43.15
N THR A 149 -1.82 6.19 42.39
CA THR A 149 -2.82 5.12 42.42
C THR A 149 -3.28 4.73 41.02
N PRO A 150 -3.85 3.52 40.84
CA PRO A 150 -4.46 3.13 39.57
C PRO A 150 -5.63 4.05 39.12
N MET A 151 -6.27 4.78 40.05
CA MET A 151 -7.32 5.74 39.71
C MET A 151 -6.80 6.94 38.92
N ASP A 152 -5.53 7.31 39.10
CA ASP A 152 -4.91 8.42 38.38
C ASP A 152 -4.84 8.10 36.88
N LEU A 153 -4.50 6.84 36.54
CA LEU A 153 -4.51 6.34 35.16
C LEU A 153 -5.90 6.41 34.53
N THR A 154 -6.92 5.90 35.23
CA THR A 154 -8.29 5.91 34.69
C THR A 154 -8.82 7.33 34.50
N THR A 155 -8.45 8.24 35.41
CA THR A 155 -8.82 9.65 35.32
C THR A 155 -8.13 10.31 34.13
N TRP A 156 -6.83 10.06 33.97
CA TRP A 156 -6.04 10.56 32.84
C TRP A 156 -6.64 10.09 31.51
N LEU A 157 -6.93 8.80 31.36
CA LEU A 157 -7.51 8.22 30.13
C LEU A 157 -8.89 8.79 29.79
N THR A 158 -9.69 9.22 30.78
CA THR A 158 -10.98 9.90 30.53
C THR A 158 -10.84 11.36 30.13
N GLN A 159 -9.69 11.99 30.42
CA GLN A 159 -9.41 13.39 30.10
C GLN A 159 -8.57 13.54 28.83
N ALA A 160 -7.82 12.52 28.45
CA ALA A 160 -7.04 12.48 27.23
C ALA A 160 -7.98 12.67 26.01
N PRO A 161 -7.64 13.57 25.08
CA PRO A 161 -8.40 13.71 23.84
C PRO A 161 -8.31 12.40 23.03
N ASN A 162 -9.46 11.95 22.51
CA ASN A 162 -9.53 10.83 21.56
C ASN A 162 -8.65 11.06 20.34
#